data_AF-A0A7W1M6P7-F1
#
_entry.id   AF-A0A7W1M6P7-F1
#
_cell.length_a   1.000
_cell.length_b   1.000
_cell.length_c   1.000
_cell.angle_alpha   90.00
_cell.angle_beta   90.00
_cell.angle_gamma   90.00
#
_symmetry.space_group_name_H-M   'P 1'
#
loop_
_entity.id
_entity.type
_entity.pdbx_description
1 polymer ?
#
loop_
_entity_poly.entity_id
_entity_poly.type
_entity_poly.pdbx_seq_one_letter_code
_entity_poly.pdbx_strand_id
1 'polypeptide(L)'
;MYQFSRAIYRELAAEILEPPLGAPASRNHAAVLGACEQVITRLATDRHYFARPARTLFCDIRSYFPMWAQAHVHSVVTLYMGYAQQFLIEHPHEGYTAVSGAPPQCRATTRKGSACQRTPLPLNGYCPSHQHLADTENRELVAA
;
A
#
# COMPACT_ATOMS: atom_id res chain seq x y z
N MET A 1 2.32 4.16 10.02
CA MET A 1 2.21 3.21 8.89
C MET A 1 3.43 2.29 8.74
N TYR A 2 4.67 2.81 8.80
CA TYR A 2 5.88 1.99 8.62
C TYR A 2 6.13 0.92 9.71
N GLN A 3 5.30 0.83 10.76
CA GLN A 3 5.32 -0.31 11.67
C GLN A 3 4.97 -1.62 10.94
N PHE A 4 4.08 -1.58 9.94
CA PHE A 4 3.70 -2.77 9.18
C PHE A 4 4.82 -3.24 8.26
N SER A 5 5.47 -2.32 7.53
CA SER A 5 6.63 -2.66 6.69
C SER A 5 7.77 -3.25 7.51
N ARG A 6 8.05 -2.68 8.69
CA ARG A 6 9.06 -3.19 9.63
C ARG A 6 8.70 -4.54 10.23
N ALA A 7 7.43 -4.80 10.53
CA ALA A 7 6.98 -6.08 11.05
C ALA A 7 7.18 -7.20 10.02
N ILE A 8 6.73 -6.98 8.77
CA ILE A 8 6.94 -7.92 7.67
C ILE A 8 8.43 -8.19 7.49
N TYR A 9 9.25 -7.13 7.42
CA TYR A 9 10.70 -7.28 7.26
C TYR A 9 11.33 -8.08 8.39
N ARG A 10 11.00 -7.78 9.66
CA ARG A 10 11.58 -8.46 10.83
C ARG A 10 11.25 -9.95 10.85
N GLU A 11 10.05 -10.32 10.44
CA GLU A 11 9.61 -11.72 10.40
C GLU A 11 10.30 -12.50 9.28
N LEU A 12 10.51 -11.87 8.12
CA LEU A 12 11.11 -12.52 6.95
C LEU A 12 12.63 -12.42 6.87
N ALA A 13 13.27 -11.56 7.67
CA ALA A 13 14.68 -11.21 7.51
C ALA A 13 15.64 -12.40 7.52
N ALA A 14 15.34 -13.45 8.29
CA ALA A 14 16.18 -14.64 8.40
C ALA A 14 16.19 -15.51 7.15
N GLU A 15 15.19 -15.38 6.27
CA GLU A 15 15.03 -16.20 5.06
C GLU A 15 15.51 -15.48 3.79
N ILE A 16 15.98 -14.23 3.91
CA ILE A 16 16.48 -13.44 2.79
C ILE A 16 17.79 -14.05 2.29
N LEU A 17 17.86 -14.28 0.98
CA LEU A 17 19.07 -14.77 0.32
C LEU A 17 20.20 -13.76 0.44
N GLU A 18 21.42 -14.26 0.61
CA GLU A 18 22.62 -13.43 0.53
C GLU A 18 22.76 -12.77 -0.85
N PRO A 19 23.27 -11.55 -0.91
CA PRO A 19 23.44 -10.85 -2.17
C PRO A 19 24.59 -11.47 -3.01
N PRO A 20 24.62 -11.24 -4.33
CA PRO A 20 25.70 -11.73 -5.18
C PRO A 20 27.08 -11.23 -4.71
N LEU A 21 28.13 -12.01 -5.01
CA LEU A 21 29.52 -11.63 -4.71
C LEU A 21 29.84 -10.21 -5.24
N GLY A 22 30.44 -9.40 -4.38
CA GLY A 22 30.79 -8.00 -4.69
C GLY A 22 29.67 -6.99 -4.45
N ALA A 23 28.46 -7.41 -4.10
CA ALA A 23 27.40 -6.52 -3.64
C ALA A 23 27.46 -6.27 -2.12
N PRO A 24 26.93 -5.14 -1.62
CA PRO A 24 26.83 -4.91 -0.18
C PRO A 24 25.96 -5.97 0.50
N ALA A 25 26.37 -6.44 1.69
CA ALA A 25 25.63 -7.43 2.48
C ALA A 25 24.16 -7.03 2.74
N SER A 26 23.90 -5.74 2.89
CA SER A 26 22.56 -5.21 3.13
C SER A 26 21.69 -5.04 1.87
N ARG A 27 22.19 -5.34 0.66
CA ARG A 27 21.48 -5.03 -0.60
C ARG A 27 20.10 -5.68 -0.67
N ASN A 28 20.02 -6.98 -0.41
CA ASN A 28 18.75 -7.71 -0.50
C ASN A 28 17.80 -7.31 0.64
N HIS A 29 18.33 -7.12 1.85
CA HIS A 29 17.56 -6.61 2.99
C HIS A 29 16.96 -5.22 2.73
N ALA A 30 17.75 -4.30 2.18
CA ALA A 30 17.30 -2.95 1.83
C ALA A 30 16.24 -2.99 0.72
N ALA A 31 16.39 -3.88 -0.27
CA ALA A 31 15.40 -4.06 -1.33
C ALA A 31 14.06 -4.57 -0.79
N VAL A 32 14.08 -5.60 0.08
CA VAL A 32 12.86 -6.14 0.69
C VAL A 32 12.17 -5.09 1.57
N LEU A 33 12.92 -4.41 2.45
CA LEU A 33 12.34 -3.36 3.30
C LEU A 33 11.78 -2.20 2.45
N GLY A 34 12.50 -1.78 1.42
CA GLY A 34 12.05 -0.73 0.50
C GLY A 34 10.80 -1.11 -0.27
N ALA A 35 10.66 -2.36 -0.71
CA ALA A 35 9.44 -2.86 -1.34
C ALA A 35 8.26 -2.86 -0.36
N CYS A 36 8.47 -3.31 0.88
CA CYS A 36 7.46 -3.23 1.94
C CYS A 36 7.01 -1.79 2.19
N GLU A 37 7.94 -0.84 2.28
CA GLU A 37 7.64 0.58 2.50
C GLU A 37 6.88 1.19 1.31
N GLN A 38 7.27 0.88 0.07
CA GLN A 38 6.58 1.35 -1.13
C GLN A 38 5.12 0.86 -1.19
N VAL A 39 4.88 -0.42 -0.92
CA VAL A 39 3.52 -0.97 -0.92
C VAL A 39 2.68 -0.38 0.20
N ILE A 40 3.21 -0.24 1.42
CA ILE A 40 2.50 0.39 2.53
C ILE A 40 2.20 1.86 2.25
N THR A 41 3.13 2.58 1.63
CA THR A 41 2.94 3.97 1.20
C THR A 41 1.81 4.07 0.20
N ARG A 42 1.84 3.24 -0.86
CA ARG A 42 0.77 3.20 -1.86
C ARG A 42 -0.57 2.80 -1.25
N LEU A 43 -0.57 1.85 -0.31
CA LEU A 43 -1.78 1.46 0.39
C LEU A 43 -2.38 2.63 1.18
N ALA A 44 -1.57 3.51 1.76
CA ALA A 44 -2.06 4.67 2.50
C ALA A 44 -2.55 5.80 1.56
N THR A 45 -1.86 6.04 0.44
CA THR A 45 -2.11 7.20 -0.42
C THR A 45 -3.03 6.94 -1.62
N ASP A 46 -3.05 5.70 -2.12
CA ASP A 46 -3.69 5.30 -3.38
C ASP A 46 -4.66 4.10 -3.18
N ARG A 47 -5.23 3.98 -1.97
CA ARG A 47 -6.00 2.81 -1.57
C ARG A 47 -7.20 2.48 -2.46
N HIS A 48 -7.81 3.50 -3.07
CA HIS A 48 -9.01 3.36 -3.88
C HIS A 48 -8.72 2.75 -5.27
N TYR A 49 -7.46 2.81 -5.73
CA TYR A 49 -7.03 2.22 -6.99
C TYR A 49 -6.11 1.00 -6.81
N PHE A 50 -5.74 0.67 -5.57
CA PHE A 50 -4.79 -0.39 -5.27
C PHE A 50 -5.47 -1.72 -4.91
N ALA A 51 -5.89 -2.48 -5.93
CA ALA A 51 -6.76 -3.64 -5.76
C ALA A 51 -6.14 -4.90 -5.10
N ARG A 52 -4.83 -5.14 -5.23
CA ARG A 52 -4.19 -6.40 -4.78
C ARG A 52 -2.85 -6.20 -4.07
N PRO A 53 -2.82 -5.50 -2.93
CA PRO A 53 -1.58 -5.09 -2.28
C PRO A 53 -0.69 -6.25 -1.83
N ALA A 54 -1.27 -7.31 -1.25
CA ALA A 54 -0.51 -8.49 -0.82
C ALA A 54 0.17 -9.20 -2.00
N ARG A 55 -0.55 -9.37 -3.12
CA ARG A 55 -0.01 -9.97 -4.34
C ARG A 55 1.12 -9.12 -4.92
N THR A 56 0.94 -7.80 -4.96
CA THR A 56 1.98 -6.87 -5.43
C THR A 56 3.26 -7.03 -4.62
N LEU A 57 3.17 -6.91 -3.28
CA LEU A 57 4.35 -7.06 -2.43
C LEU A 57 5.01 -8.43 -2.59
N PHE A 58 4.23 -9.51 -2.59
CA PHE A 58 4.77 -10.86 -2.77
C PHE A 58 5.52 -10.99 -4.11
N CYS A 59 4.93 -10.50 -5.20
CA CYS A 59 5.58 -10.54 -6.52
C CYS A 59 6.89 -9.74 -6.54
N ASP A 60 6.94 -8.61 -5.85
CA ASP A 60 8.13 -7.73 -5.79
C ASP A 60 9.28 -8.36 -4.99
N ILE A 61 8.97 -9.12 -3.92
CA ILE A 61 9.99 -9.62 -3.00
C ILE A 61 10.36 -11.09 -3.16
N ARG A 62 9.52 -11.92 -3.80
CA ARG A 62 9.71 -13.39 -3.84
C ARG A 62 11.07 -13.86 -4.37
N SER A 63 11.72 -13.09 -5.23
CA SER A 63 13.03 -13.41 -5.81
C SER A 63 14.19 -13.28 -4.80
N TYR A 64 13.97 -12.59 -3.69
CA TYR A 64 14.94 -12.48 -2.60
C TYR A 64 14.87 -13.67 -1.62
N PHE A 65 13.97 -14.64 -1.85
CA PHE A 65 13.74 -15.79 -0.98
C PHE A 65 13.93 -17.11 -1.73
N PRO A 66 14.42 -18.16 -1.07
CA PRO A 66 14.47 -19.48 -1.67
C PRO A 66 13.06 -20.04 -1.91
N MET A 67 12.92 -20.93 -2.90
CA MET A 67 11.62 -21.51 -3.28
C MET A 67 10.85 -22.15 -2.12
N TRP A 68 11.55 -22.81 -1.19
CA TRP A 68 10.93 -23.46 -0.02
C TRP A 68 10.33 -22.46 0.97
N ALA A 69 10.84 -21.23 1.04
CA ALA A 69 10.35 -20.18 1.94
C ALA A 69 9.18 -19.39 1.35
N GLN A 70 8.95 -19.46 0.03
CA GLN A 70 7.95 -18.59 -0.64
C GLN A 70 6.53 -18.76 -0.11
N ALA A 71 6.14 -19.96 0.35
CA ALA A 71 4.84 -20.19 0.96
C ALA A 71 4.69 -19.45 2.31
N HIS A 72 5.75 -19.45 3.12
CA HIS A 72 5.81 -18.69 4.37
C HIS A 72 5.77 -17.18 4.08
N VAL A 73 6.62 -16.69 3.17
CA VAL A 73 6.65 -15.30 2.72
C VAL A 73 5.27 -14.81 2.28
N HIS A 74 4.57 -15.58 1.44
CA HIS A 74 3.21 -15.23 1.01
C HIS A 74 2.23 -15.12 2.17
N SER A 75 2.32 -16.03 3.14
CA SER A 75 1.44 -16.06 4.33
C SER A 75 1.66 -14.84 5.21
N VAL A 76 2.92 -14.51 5.53
CA VAL A 76 3.31 -13.33 6.31
C VAL A 76 2.86 -12.04 5.63
N VAL A 77 3.14 -11.90 4.33
CA VAL A 77 2.71 -10.74 3.54
C VAL A 77 1.19 -10.59 3.58
N THR A 78 0.45 -11.68 3.38
CA THR A 78 -1.02 -11.65 3.38
C THR A 78 -1.57 -11.22 4.74
N LEU A 79 -1.03 -11.77 5.83
CA LEU A 79 -1.44 -11.47 7.19
C LEU A 79 -1.26 -9.99 7.54
N TYR A 80 -0.04 -9.48 7.37
CA TYR A 80 0.27 -8.10 7.72
C TYR A 80 -0.38 -7.08 6.78
N MET A 81 -0.57 -7.43 5.50
CA MET A 81 -1.31 -6.56 4.59
C MET A 81 -2.77 -6.45 5.01
N GLY A 82 -3.37 -7.56 5.48
CA GLY A 82 -4.71 -7.55 6.09
C GLY A 82 -4.79 -6.59 7.28
N TYR A 83 -3.82 -6.65 8.20
CA TYR A 83 -3.77 -5.71 9.33
C TYR A 83 -3.59 -4.25 8.90
N ALA A 84 -2.73 -3.99 7.90
CA ALA A 84 -2.53 -2.64 7.37
C ALA A 84 -3.80 -2.09 6.70
N GLN A 85 -4.51 -2.92 5.94
CA GLN A 85 -5.79 -2.56 5.32
C GLN A 85 -6.85 -2.26 6.38
N GLN A 86 -7.00 -3.10 7.39
CA GLN A 86 -7.94 -2.90 8.48
C GLN A 86 -7.66 -1.59 9.22
N PHE A 87 -6.40 -1.34 9.56
CA PHE A 87 -5.97 -0.10 10.20
C PHE A 87 -6.36 1.14 9.37
N LEU A 88 -6.21 1.09 8.04
CA LEU A 88 -6.57 2.21 7.16
C LEU A 88 -8.08 2.37 6.98
N ILE A 89 -8.87 1.31 7.13
CA ILE A 89 -10.34 1.40 7.14
C ILE A 89 -10.79 2.17 8.38
N GLU A 90 -10.19 1.86 9.54
CA GLU A 90 -10.52 2.47 10.83
C GLU A 90 -9.93 3.89 10.98
N HIS A 91 -8.73 4.13 10.42
CA HIS A 91 -7.96 5.38 10.59
C HIS A 91 -7.52 5.99 9.25
N PRO A 92 -8.44 6.33 8.32
CA PRO A 92 -8.11 6.66 6.93
C PRO A 92 -7.30 7.93 6.78
N HIS A 93 -7.65 9.00 7.51
CA HIS A 93 -6.95 10.28 7.43
C HIS A 93 -5.60 10.23 8.16
N GLU A 94 -5.55 9.59 9.33
CA GLU A 94 -4.32 9.42 10.11
C GLU A 94 -3.30 8.56 9.36
N GLY A 95 -3.74 7.43 8.79
CA GLY A 95 -2.88 6.57 8.00
C GLY A 95 -2.31 7.27 6.77
N TYR A 96 -3.12 8.05 6.05
CA TYR A 96 -2.65 8.89 4.95
C TYR A 96 -1.62 9.94 5.42
N THR A 97 -1.92 10.65 6.50
CA THR A 97 -1.09 11.74 7.02
C THR A 97 0.24 11.21 7.56
N ALA A 98 0.23 10.04 8.20
CA ALA A 98 1.42 9.38 8.74
C ALA A 98 2.44 8.97 7.66
N VAL A 99 2.03 8.92 6.37
CA VAL A 99 2.91 8.61 5.23
C VAL A 99 3.23 9.86 4.42
N SER A 100 2.21 10.64 4.08
CA SER A 100 2.37 11.79 3.17
C SER A 100 2.83 13.08 3.86
N GLY A 101 2.66 13.18 5.18
CA GLY A 101 2.88 14.41 5.94
C GLY A 101 1.83 15.51 5.70
N ALA A 102 0.79 15.24 4.91
CA ALA A 102 -0.25 16.19 4.56
C ALA A 102 -1.66 15.59 4.76
N PRO A 103 -2.70 16.41 4.94
CA PRO A 103 -4.06 15.90 4.96
C PRO A 103 -4.47 15.36 3.57
N PRO A 104 -5.35 14.35 3.51
CA PRO A 104 -5.83 13.82 2.24
C PRO A 104 -6.65 14.85 1.47
N GLN A 105 -6.55 14.78 0.15
CA GLN A 105 -7.30 15.65 -0.78
C GLN A 105 -8.32 14.84 -1.57
N CYS A 106 -9.39 15.52 -1.97
CA CYS A 106 -10.43 14.93 -2.80
C CYS A 106 -9.87 14.48 -4.16
N ARG A 107 -10.25 13.27 -4.57
CA ARG A 107 -9.83 12.64 -5.85
C ARG A 107 -10.32 13.37 -7.11
N ALA A 108 -11.26 14.31 -6.95
CA ALA A 108 -11.88 15.00 -8.09
C ALA A 108 -10.99 16.09 -8.69
N THR A 109 -11.07 16.23 -10.01
CA THR A 109 -10.58 17.40 -10.73
C THR A 109 -11.73 18.38 -10.96
N THR A 110 -11.50 19.67 -10.70
CA THR A 110 -12.50 20.72 -10.90
C THR A 110 -12.73 20.99 -12.39
N ARG A 111 -13.81 21.70 -12.73
CA ARG A 111 -14.09 22.13 -14.12
C ARG A 111 -12.96 22.96 -14.76
N LYS A 112 -12.10 23.59 -13.95
CA LYS A 112 -10.93 24.36 -14.40
C LYS A 112 -9.68 23.50 -14.60
N GLY A 113 -9.76 22.18 -14.43
CA GLY A 113 -8.64 21.24 -14.58
C GLY A 113 -7.74 21.12 -13.35
N SER A 114 -8.00 21.86 -12.27
CA SER A 114 -7.19 21.79 -11.03
C SER A 114 -7.70 20.72 -10.06
N ALA A 115 -6.80 20.13 -9.27
CA ALA A 115 -7.14 19.15 -8.23
C ALA A 115 -7.97 19.78 -7.10
N CYS A 116 -9.02 19.08 -6.64
CA CYS A 116 -9.86 19.54 -5.55
C CYS A 116 -9.11 19.49 -4.21
N GLN A 117 -8.94 20.65 -3.57
CA GLN A 117 -8.18 20.77 -2.31
C GLN A 117 -9.00 20.46 -1.05
N ARG A 118 -10.27 20.04 -1.19
CA ARG A 118 -11.13 19.75 -0.03
C ARG A 118 -10.80 18.40 0.59
N THR A 119 -10.90 18.30 1.90
CA THR A 119 -10.78 17.03 2.62
C THR A 119 -11.87 16.05 2.16
N PRO A 120 -11.50 14.81 1.78
CA PRO A 120 -12.46 13.82 1.34
C PRO A 120 -13.15 13.13 2.50
N LEU A 121 -14.32 12.56 2.22
CA LEU A 121 -14.94 11.57 3.08
C LEU A 121 -14.06 10.32 3.11
N PRO A 122 -13.96 9.65 4.27
CA PRO A 122 -13.28 8.38 4.42
C PRO A 122 -13.63 7.35 3.36
N LEU A 123 -14.92 7.18 3.06
CA LEU A 123 -15.42 6.02 2.34
C LEU A 123 -14.86 5.88 0.91
N ASN A 124 -14.82 6.97 0.15
CA ASN A 124 -14.58 6.92 -1.30
C ASN A 124 -13.52 7.93 -1.78
N GLY A 125 -12.94 8.74 -0.90
CA GLY A 125 -11.93 9.71 -1.29
C GLY A 125 -12.48 10.95 -2.01
N TYR A 126 -13.81 11.16 -2.01
CA TYR A 126 -14.44 12.38 -2.52
C TYR A 126 -14.95 13.27 -1.40
N CYS A 127 -14.90 14.59 -1.59
CA CYS A 127 -15.53 15.54 -0.69
C CYS A 127 -17.06 15.56 -0.87
N PRO A 128 -17.85 16.14 0.06
CA PRO A 128 -19.31 16.17 -0.04
C PRO A 128 -19.85 16.69 -1.38
N SER A 129 -19.18 17.68 -2.00
CA SER A 129 -19.61 18.25 -3.27
C SER A 129 -19.31 17.38 -4.50
N HIS A 130 -18.48 16.35 -4.37
CA HIS A 130 -18.12 15.45 -5.46
C HIS A 130 -18.57 14.00 -5.20
N GLN A 131 -19.50 13.77 -4.26
CA GLN A 131 -20.03 12.43 -3.98
C GLN A 131 -20.67 11.78 -5.21
N HIS A 132 -21.29 12.58 -6.08
CA HIS A 132 -21.88 12.08 -7.32
C HIS A 132 -20.88 11.37 -8.25
N LEU A 133 -19.57 11.65 -8.14
CA LEU A 133 -18.54 10.95 -8.92
C LEU A 133 -18.36 9.52 -8.44
N ALA A 134 -18.44 9.29 -7.13
CA ALA A 134 -18.38 7.95 -6.56
C ALA A 134 -19.54 7.07 -7.04
N ASP A 135 -20.74 7.65 -7.17
CA ASP A 135 -21.91 6.92 -7.67
C ASP A 135 -21.72 6.50 -9.13
N THR A 136 -21.13 7.37 -9.96
CA THR A 136 -20.79 7.04 -11.34
C THR A 136 -19.75 5.92 -11.42
N GLU A 137 -18.64 6.03 -10.68
CA GLU A 137 -17.59 5.01 -10.63
C GLU A 137 -18.14 3.64 -10.22
N ASN A 138 -18.99 3.60 -9.18
CA ASN A 138 -19.61 2.36 -8.72
C ASN A 138 -20.51 1.71 -9.79
N ARG A 139 -21.27 2.52 -10.54
CA ARG A 139 -22.12 2.01 -11.62
C ARG A 139 -21.31 1.45 -12.78
N GLU A 140 -20.21 2.11 -13.14
CA GLU A 140 -19.29 1.64 -14.18
C GLU A 140 -18.63 0.31 -13.77
N LEU A 141 -18.22 0.17 -12.50
CA LEU A 141 -17.65 -1.07 -11.97
C LEU A 141 -18.64 -2.24 -11.98
N VAL A 142 -19.92 -2.00 -11.72
CA VAL A 142 -20.97 -3.05 -11.77
C VAL A 142 -21.29 -3.47 -13.20
N ALA A 143 -21.07 -2.59 -14.18
CA ALA A 143 -21.36 -2.85 -15.58
C ALA A 143 -20.23 -3.59 -16.33
N ALA A 144 -19.03 -3.65 -15.75
CA ALA A 144 -17.83 -4.28 -16.33
C ALA A 144 -17.68 -5.75 -15.90
#